data_AF-A0A2R6C492-F1
#
_entry.id   AF-A0A2R6C492-F1
#
_cell.length_a   1.000
_cell.length_b   1.000
_cell.length_c   1.000
_cell.angle_alpha   90.00
_cell.angle_beta   90.00
_cell.angle_gamma   90.00
#
_symmetry.space_group_name_H-M   'P 1'
#
loop_
_entity.id
_entity.type
_entity.pdbx_description
1 polymer ?
#
loop_
_entity_poly.entity_id
_entity_poly.type
_entity_poly.pdbx_seq_one_letter_code
_entity_poly.pdbx_strand_id
1 'polypeptide(L)'
;MAAYAAKAGLEAYVFMPRDAPSVAKLECHVMGAHVYLVDGLINHAAAIVQRLRERYGWFDLSTLKEPYRVEGKKTMGYEVAEQLGWRLPDVIVYPTGGGTGLVGMWKAFGELEELGWIGSGRPRMVAVQAEGCAPVVEAFRKGAEGVEEFPDAHTVASGIRVPKPYAGEQILRVLRESGGTAVSVSDSEILECVREFACEGLFVCPEGAATLAGLKRLLDSGWVDRGEVVLLYNTGTGLKYLDALGEPTLPTIPKNADSLPAA
;
A
#
# COMPACT_ATOMS: atom_id res chain seq x y z
N MET A 1 12.58 5.75 -4.97
CA MET A 1 13.00 6.52 -6.17
C MET A 1 14.31 7.25 -5.90
N ALA A 2 14.38 8.19 -4.95
CA ALA A 2 15.62 8.90 -4.59
C ALA A 2 16.85 7.99 -4.39
N ALA A 3 16.72 6.90 -3.62
CA ALA A 3 17.81 5.94 -3.43
C ALA A 3 18.35 5.32 -4.74
N TYR A 4 17.46 4.97 -5.68
CA TYR A 4 17.86 4.41 -6.97
C TYR A 4 18.51 5.48 -7.87
N ALA A 5 18.02 6.72 -7.84
CA ALA A 5 18.62 7.83 -8.56
C ALA A 5 20.03 8.14 -8.06
N ALA A 6 20.22 8.22 -6.73
CA ALA A 6 21.53 8.40 -6.11
C ALA A 6 22.52 7.30 -6.54
N LYS A 7 22.08 6.03 -6.53
CA LYS A 7 22.91 4.91 -6.98
C LYS A 7 23.28 5.00 -8.46
N ALA A 8 22.37 5.50 -9.30
CA ALA A 8 22.57 5.65 -10.74
C ALA A 8 23.31 6.95 -11.13
N GLY A 9 23.60 7.85 -10.19
CA GLY A 9 24.17 9.16 -10.48
C GLY A 9 23.19 10.10 -11.19
N LEU A 10 21.89 9.93 -10.96
CA LEU A 10 20.82 10.75 -11.53
C LEU A 10 20.27 11.73 -10.50
N GLU A 11 19.83 12.91 -10.96
CA GLU A 11 19.07 13.83 -10.12
C GLU A 11 17.66 13.29 -9.86
N ALA A 12 17.18 13.47 -8.63
CA ALA A 12 15.82 13.14 -8.23
C ALA A 12 15.09 14.38 -7.74
N TYR A 13 13.93 14.65 -8.32
CA TYR A 13 13.03 15.73 -7.90
C TYR A 13 11.78 15.10 -7.28
N VAL A 14 11.53 15.40 -6.01
CA VAL A 14 10.45 14.78 -5.24
C VAL A 14 9.51 15.87 -4.73
N PHE A 15 8.25 15.79 -5.18
CA PHE A 15 7.17 16.65 -4.72
C PHE A 15 6.26 15.81 -3.83
N MET A 16 6.09 16.20 -2.58
CA MET A 16 5.25 15.47 -1.63
C MET A 16 4.42 16.43 -0.76
N PRO A 17 3.26 16.01 -0.25
CA PRO A 17 2.47 16.78 0.70
C PRO A 17 3.28 17.27 1.91
N ARG A 18 2.96 18.46 2.42
CA ARG A 18 3.55 19.00 3.65
C ARG A 18 3.34 18.07 4.83
N ASP A 19 2.22 17.35 4.87
CA ASP A 19 1.87 16.40 5.92
C ASP A 19 2.37 14.96 5.65
N ALA A 20 3.20 14.74 4.62
CA ALA A 20 3.83 13.44 4.39
C ALA A 20 4.67 13.01 5.61
N PRO A 21 4.85 11.69 5.85
CA PRO A 21 5.62 11.19 6.99
C PRO A 21 7.02 11.80 7.09
N SER A 22 7.45 12.16 8.30
CA SER A 22 8.77 12.77 8.56
C SER A 22 9.91 11.91 8.02
N VAL A 23 9.82 10.60 8.22
CA VAL A 23 10.77 9.60 7.74
C VAL A 23 10.89 9.64 6.21
N ALA A 24 9.77 9.74 5.49
CA ALA A 24 9.79 9.79 4.03
C ALA A 24 10.49 11.05 3.48
N LYS A 25 10.28 12.20 4.15
CA LYS A 25 10.96 13.46 3.82
C LYS A 25 12.47 13.33 4.07
N LEU A 26 12.84 12.83 5.25
CA LEU A 26 14.23 12.67 5.65
C LEU A 26 14.98 11.73 4.70
N GLU A 27 14.39 10.60 4.34
CA GLU A 27 15.03 9.66 3.42
C GLU A 27 15.26 10.24 2.04
N CYS A 28 14.28 10.98 1.49
CA CYS A 28 14.48 11.64 0.20
C CYS A 28 15.62 12.66 0.28
N HIS A 29 15.66 13.45 1.35
CA HIS A 29 16.71 14.45 1.58
C HIS A 29 18.10 13.82 1.72
N VAL A 30 18.25 12.80 2.58
CA VAL A 30 19.51 12.09 2.81
C VAL A 30 20.01 11.40 1.54
N MET A 31 19.11 10.90 0.70
CA MET A 31 19.43 10.30 -0.59
C MET A 31 19.74 11.35 -1.68
N GLY A 32 19.86 12.63 -1.34
CA GLY A 32 20.27 13.69 -2.26
C GLY A 32 19.20 14.17 -3.22
N ALA A 33 17.91 13.87 -2.97
CA ALA A 33 16.84 14.39 -3.82
C ALA A 33 16.56 15.88 -3.54
N HIS A 34 16.16 16.60 -4.58
CA HIS A 34 15.53 17.92 -4.46
C HIS A 34 14.09 17.74 -3.97
N VAL A 35 13.87 17.98 -2.68
CA VAL A 35 12.56 17.78 -2.04
C VAL A 35 11.78 19.09 -1.97
N TYR A 36 10.56 19.10 -2.53
CA TYR A 36 9.61 20.20 -2.48
C TYR A 36 8.35 19.77 -1.74
N LEU A 37 7.99 20.52 -0.69
CA LEU A 37 6.75 20.29 0.07
C LEU A 37 5.59 21.06 -0.57
N VAL A 38 4.52 20.35 -0.87
CA VAL A 38 3.30 20.89 -1.47
C VAL A 38 2.26 21.10 -0.39
N ASP A 39 1.64 22.28 -0.37
CA ASP A 39 0.52 22.58 0.51
C ASP A 39 -0.77 21.99 -0.08
N GLY A 40 -1.00 20.70 0.18
CA GLY A 40 -2.10 19.92 -0.36
C GLY A 40 -1.79 18.42 -0.40
N LEU A 41 -2.71 17.65 -0.95
CA LEU A 41 -2.63 16.18 -1.08
C LEU A 41 -1.74 15.69 -2.26
N ILE A 42 -1.56 14.36 -2.35
CA ILE A 42 -0.70 13.71 -3.34
C ILE A 42 -1.09 13.99 -4.80
N ASN A 43 -2.38 14.15 -5.09
CA ASN A 43 -2.91 14.55 -6.39
C ASN A 43 -2.46 15.98 -6.78
N HIS A 44 -2.39 16.92 -5.83
CA HIS A 44 -1.90 18.28 -6.07
C HIS A 44 -0.40 18.28 -6.40
N ALA A 45 0.40 17.47 -5.69
CA ALA A 45 1.81 17.28 -6.01
C ALA A 45 2.00 16.71 -7.43
N ALA A 46 1.20 15.70 -7.80
CA ALA A 46 1.21 15.14 -9.15
C ALA A 46 0.82 16.18 -10.22
N ALA A 47 -0.15 17.05 -9.94
CA ALA A 47 -0.57 18.12 -10.85
C ALA A 47 0.55 19.16 -11.09
N ILE A 48 1.34 19.48 -10.06
CA ILE A 48 2.51 20.37 -10.20
C ILE A 48 3.56 19.73 -11.11
N VAL A 49 3.94 18.47 -10.85
CA VAL A 49 4.92 17.74 -11.67
C VAL A 49 4.46 17.70 -13.13
N GLN A 50 3.18 17.43 -13.37
CA GLN A 50 2.62 17.38 -14.72
C GLN A 50 2.75 18.69 -15.49
N ARG A 51 2.54 19.85 -14.83
CA ARG A 51 2.72 21.17 -15.47
C ARG A 51 4.19 21.52 -15.73
N LEU A 52 5.12 20.98 -14.94
CA LEU A 52 6.52 21.38 -14.96
C LEU A 52 7.43 20.40 -15.73
N ARG A 53 7.01 19.14 -15.90
CA ARG A 53 7.88 18.08 -16.44
C ARG A 53 8.46 18.41 -17.83
N GLU A 54 7.66 18.98 -18.74
CA GLU A 54 8.11 19.31 -20.09
C GLU A 54 9.12 20.46 -20.07
N ARG A 55 8.87 21.47 -19.24
CA ARG A 55 9.75 22.64 -19.08
C ARG A 55 11.14 22.25 -18.56
N TYR A 56 11.22 21.26 -17.68
CA TYR A 56 12.48 20.83 -17.07
C TYR A 56 13.03 19.51 -17.65
N GLY A 57 12.37 18.92 -18.65
CA GLY A 57 12.80 17.65 -19.24
C GLY A 57 12.75 16.45 -18.27
N TRP A 58 11.87 16.48 -17.27
CA TRP A 58 11.76 15.42 -16.27
C TRP A 58 10.99 14.20 -16.78
N PHE A 59 11.48 13.01 -16.44
CA PHE A 59 10.72 11.77 -16.59
C PHE A 59 9.81 11.55 -15.38
N ASP A 60 8.50 11.43 -15.62
CA ASP A 60 7.51 11.27 -14.56
C ASP A 60 7.43 9.81 -14.07
N LEU A 61 7.93 9.57 -12.86
CA LEU A 61 7.89 8.26 -12.16
C LEU A 61 6.64 8.06 -11.28
N SER A 62 5.61 8.90 -11.46
CA SER A 62 4.33 8.73 -10.78
C SER A 62 3.71 7.37 -11.09
N THR A 63 2.98 6.85 -10.11
CA THR A 63 2.38 5.52 -10.14
C THR A 63 1.59 5.26 -11.42
N LEU A 64 2.01 4.25 -12.19
CA LEU A 64 1.37 3.78 -13.43
C LEU A 64 1.35 4.78 -14.60
N LYS A 65 2.12 5.87 -14.53
CA LYS A 65 2.40 6.74 -15.69
C LYS A 65 3.57 6.26 -16.54
N GLU A 66 4.27 5.26 -16.04
CA GLU A 66 5.35 4.56 -16.71
C GLU A 66 5.14 3.03 -16.57
N PRO A 67 5.65 2.22 -17.50
CA PRO A 67 5.39 0.78 -17.51
C PRO A 67 6.28 -0.02 -16.56
N TYR A 68 7.39 0.51 -16.09
CA TYR A 68 8.42 -0.23 -15.36
C TYR A 68 8.03 -0.55 -13.91
N ARG A 69 7.29 0.31 -13.19
CA ARG A 69 6.88 -0.03 -11.81
C ARG A 69 5.87 -1.16 -11.76
N VAL A 70 5.01 -1.33 -12.77
CA VAL A 70 4.11 -2.50 -12.81
C VAL A 70 4.90 -3.76 -13.14
N GLU A 71 5.83 -3.71 -14.09
CA GLU A 71 6.72 -4.83 -14.41
C GLU A 71 7.69 -5.18 -13.27
N GLY A 72 8.09 -4.19 -12.47
CA GLY A 72 8.88 -4.44 -11.26
C GLY A 72 8.03 -5.00 -10.13
N LYS A 73 6.81 -4.50 -9.93
CA LYS A 73 5.93 -4.97 -8.85
C LYS A 73 5.28 -6.32 -9.13
N LYS A 74 5.09 -6.71 -10.40
CA LYS A 74 4.54 -8.02 -10.72
C LYS A 74 5.43 -9.18 -10.23
N THR A 75 6.72 -8.94 -9.99
CA THR A 75 7.62 -9.97 -9.45
C THR A 75 7.16 -10.49 -8.09
N MET A 76 6.42 -9.68 -7.31
CA MET A 76 5.75 -10.17 -6.09
C MET A 76 4.84 -11.37 -6.38
N GLY A 77 4.15 -11.39 -7.53
CA GLY A 77 3.34 -12.53 -7.94
C GLY A 77 4.17 -13.76 -8.32
N TYR A 78 5.34 -13.57 -8.94
CA TYR A 78 6.26 -14.67 -9.22
C TYR A 78 6.84 -15.25 -7.94
N GLU A 79 7.24 -14.40 -6.99
CA GLU A 79 7.76 -14.80 -5.68
C GLU A 79 6.70 -15.60 -4.91
N VAL A 80 5.43 -15.15 -4.89
CA VAL A 80 4.34 -15.93 -4.28
C VAL A 80 4.22 -17.32 -4.89
N ALA A 81 4.21 -17.42 -6.23
CA ALA A 81 4.08 -18.70 -6.90
C ALA A 81 5.28 -19.61 -6.58
N GLU A 82 6.50 -19.10 -6.70
CA GLU A 82 7.74 -19.84 -6.42
C GLU A 82 7.77 -20.35 -4.97
N GLN A 83 7.53 -19.45 -4.00
CA GLN A 83 7.61 -19.76 -2.56
C GLN A 83 6.53 -20.74 -2.08
N LEU A 84 5.39 -20.81 -2.77
CA LEU A 84 4.32 -21.77 -2.51
C LEU A 84 4.44 -23.06 -3.35
N GLY A 85 5.56 -23.24 -4.05
CA GLY A 85 5.83 -24.44 -4.85
C GLY A 85 5.00 -24.50 -6.13
N TRP A 86 4.95 -23.40 -6.87
CA TRP A 86 4.16 -23.20 -8.09
C TRP A 86 2.66 -23.40 -7.90
N ARG A 87 2.19 -23.09 -6.69
CA ARG A 87 0.77 -22.98 -6.34
C ARG A 87 0.48 -21.55 -5.93
N LEU A 88 -0.78 -21.17 -6.02
CA LEU A 88 -1.24 -19.85 -5.65
C LEU A 88 -2.15 -19.95 -4.43
N PRO A 89 -2.21 -18.91 -3.58
CA PRO A 89 -3.18 -18.85 -2.49
C PRO A 89 -4.60 -18.73 -3.06
N ASP A 90 -5.60 -19.09 -2.28
CA ASP A 90 -7.00 -18.93 -2.65
C ASP A 90 -7.40 -17.44 -2.69
N VAL A 91 -6.84 -16.66 -1.76
CA VAL A 91 -7.14 -15.23 -1.60
C VAL A 91 -5.86 -14.43 -1.38
N ILE A 92 -5.76 -13.28 -2.07
CA ILE A 92 -4.73 -12.27 -1.79
C ILE A 92 -5.41 -11.00 -1.29
N VAL A 93 -5.03 -10.56 -0.09
CA VAL A 93 -5.49 -9.30 0.50
C VAL A 93 -4.40 -8.25 0.39
N TYR A 94 -4.68 -7.21 -0.40
CA TYR A 94 -3.70 -6.20 -0.76
C TYR A 94 -4.16 -4.78 -0.37
N PRO A 95 -3.34 -4.01 0.37
CA PRO A 95 -3.70 -2.65 0.72
C PRO A 95 -3.54 -1.73 -0.50
N THR A 96 -4.61 -1.02 -0.84
CA THR A 96 -4.78 -0.41 -2.15
C THR A 96 -4.85 1.10 -2.08
N GLY A 97 -3.71 1.74 -2.34
CA GLY A 97 -3.64 3.15 -2.74
C GLY A 97 -3.73 3.26 -4.26
N GLY A 98 -2.58 3.33 -4.94
CA GLY A 98 -2.51 3.38 -6.41
C GLY A 98 -2.64 2.04 -7.15
N GLY A 99 -2.78 0.91 -6.44
CA GLY A 99 -3.10 -0.40 -7.02
C GLY A 99 -2.05 -1.11 -7.89
N THR A 100 -0.84 -0.56 -8.05
CA THR A 100 0.19 -1.16 -8.93
C THR A 100 0.58 -2.59 -8.56
N GLY A 101 0.63 -2.91 -7.25
CA GLY A 101 0.96 -4.27 -6.82
C GLY A 101 -0.16 -5.25 -7.18
N LEU A 102 -1.41 -4.90 -6.89
CA LEU A 102 -2.59 -5.67 -7.24
C LEU A 102 -2.69 -5.93 -8.76
N VAL A 103 -2.52 -4.90 -9.57
CA VAL A 103 -2.51 -5.02 -11.05
C VAL A 103 -1.32 -5.83 -11.54
N GLY A 104 -0.13 -5.58 -10.98
CA GLY A 104 1.09 -6.30 -11.33
C GLY A 104 0.97 -7.80 -11.05
N MET A 105 0.53 -8.19 -9.86
CA MET A 105 0.34 -9.60 -9.52
C MET A 105 -0.66 -10.30 -10.44
N TRP A 106 -1.79 -9.67 -10.75
CA TRP A 106 -2.77 -10.25 -11.68
C TRP A 106 -2.15 -10.52 -13.06
N LYS A 107 -1.34 -9.58 -13.55
CA LYS A 107 -0.57 -9.76 -14.79
C LYS A 107 0.43 -10.91 -14.67
N ALA A 108 1.19 -11.00 -13.58
CA ALA A 108 2.14 -12.09 -13.36
C ALA A 108 1.46 -13.46 -13.35
N PHE A 109 0.32 -13.61 -12.68
CA PHE A 109 -0.43 -14.87 -12.68
C PHE A 109 -0.94 -15.22 -14.09
N GLY A 110 -1.39 -14.22 -14.86
CA GLY A 110 -1.76 -14.44 -16.26
C GLY A 110 -0.60 -14.98 -17.10
N GLU A 111 0.57 -14.37 -16.98
CA GLU A 111 1.77 -14.81 -17.71
C GLU A 111 2.24 -16.20 -17.27
N LEU A 112 2.23 -16.50 -15.96
CA LEU A 112 2.60 -17.83 -15.45
C LEU A 112 1.64 -18.92 -15.92
N GLU A 113 0.34 -18.62 -16.01
CA GLU A 113 -0.65 -19.56 -16.56
C GLU A 113 -0.44 -19.77 -18.06
N GLU A 114 -0.22 -18.70 -18.84
CA GLU A 114 0.08 -18.78 -20.28
C GLU A 114 1.35 -19.59 -20.56
N LEU A 115 2.35 -19.50 -19.67
CA LEU A 115 3.57 -20.30 -19.72
C LEU A 115 3.39 -21.76 -19.27
N GLY A 116 2.23 -22.09 -18.68
CA GLY A 116 1.93 -23.42 -18.16
C GLY A 116 2.63 -23.77 -16.85
N TRP A 117 3.10 -22.77 -16.09
CA TRP A 117 3.81 -22.97 -14.82
C TRP A 117 2.85 -23.12 -13.64
N ILE A 118 1.63 -22.60 -13.79
CA ILE A 118 0.53 -22.74 -12.83
C ILE A 118 -0.75 -23.14 -13.58
N GLY A 119 -1.77 -23.60 -12.84
CA GLY A 119 -3.10 -23.84 -13.39
C GLY A 119 -3.95 -22.56 -13.50
N SER A 120 -5.19 -22.70 -13.97
CA SER A 120 -6.15 -21.59 -14.16
C SER A 120 -6.79 -21.07 -12.87
N GLY A 121 -6.52 -21.71 -11.72
CA GLY A 121 -7.01 -21.30 -10.41
C GLY A 121 -6.22 -20.12 -9.86
N ARG A 122 -6.51 -18.91 -10.34
CA ARG A 122 -5.90 -17.66 -9.82
C ARG A 122 -6.58 -17.22 -8.50
N PRO A 123 -5.89 -16.45 -7.63
CA PRO A 123 -6.44 -16.02 -6.36
C PRO A 123 -7.57 -15.02 -6.56
N ARG A 124 -8.54 -15.05 -5.66
CA ARG A 124 -9.50 -13.95 -5.52
C ARG A 124 -8.75 -12.74 -4.95
N MET A 125 -8.78 -11.62 -5.67
CA MET A 125 -8.00 -10.42 -5.29
C MET A 125 -8.85 -9.48 -4.44
N VAL A 126 -8.33 -9.07 -3.28
CA VAL A 126 -9.02 -8.15 -2.37
C VAL A 126 -8.28 -6.83 -2.30
N ALA A 127 -8.98 -5.74 -2.56
CA ALA A 127 -8.49 -4.38 -2.32
C ALA A 127 -8.95 -3.88 -0.95
N VAL A 128 -8.01 -3.52 -0.07
CA VAL A 128 -8.32 -2.90 1.22
C VAL A 128 -7.98 -1.42 1.20
N GLN A 129 -8.91 -0.56 1.62
CA GLN A 129 -8.70 0.88 1.78
C GLN A 129 -9.06 1.36 3.18
N ALA A 130 -8.58 2.54 3.58
CA ALA A 130 -9.03 3.17 4.81
C ALA A 130 -10.40 3.85 4.58
N GLU A 131 -11.29 3.86 5.57
CA GLU A 131 -12.62 4.49 5.46
C GLU A 131 -12.54 5.98 5.12
N GLY A 132 -11.53 6.70 5.63
CA GLY A 132 -11.29 8.10 5.29
C GLY A 132 -10.69 8.33 3.90
N CYS A 133 -10.41 7.28 3.12
CA CYS A 133 -9.97 7.37 1.72
C CYS A 133 -10.27 6.05 0.97
N ALA A 134 -11.54 5.82 0.62
CA ALA A 134 -12.02 4.55 0.05
C ALA A 134 -12.60 4.62 -1.39
N PRO A 135 -11.98 5.35 -2.34
CA PRO A 135 -12.59 5.58 -3.65
C PRO A 135 -12.78 4.31 -4.51
N VAL A 136 -11.89 3.31 -4.39
CA VAL A 136 -12.03 2.03 -5.10
C VAL A 136 -13.18 1.22 -4.52
N VAL A 137 -13.33 1.22 -3.19
CA VAL A 137 -14.44 0.53 -2.50
C VAL A 137 -15.78 1.11 -2.95
N GLU A 138 -15.89 2.44 -2.99
CA GLU A 138 -17.11 3.11 -3.47
C GLU A 138 -17.40 2.77 -4.93
N ALA A 139 -16.41 2.88 -5.82
CA ALA A 139 -16.57 2.61 -7.24
C ALA A 139 -16.95 1.15 -7.50
N PHE A 140 -16.32 0.20 -6.80
CA PHE A 140 -16.62 -1.23 -6.91
C PHE A 140 -18.06 -1.51 -6.47
N ARG A 141 -18.48 -0.99 -5.32
CA ARG A 141 -19.85 -1.15 -4.81
C ARG A 141 -20.91 -0.54 -5.73
N LYS A 142 -20.61 0.60 -6.37
CA LYS A 142 -21.49 1.26 -7.34
C LYS A 142 -21.53 0.54 -8.71
N GLY A 143 -20.66 -0.45 -8.94
CA GLY A 143 -20.52 -1.08 -10.26
C GLY A 143 -19.94 -0.12 -11.32
N ALA A 144 -19.24 0.94 -10.91
CA ALA A 144 -18.74 1.99 -11.81
C ALA A 144 -17.56 1.49 -12.66
N GLU A 145 -17.37 2.02 -13.87
CA GLU A 145 -16.21 1.66 -14.69
C GLU A 145 -14.92 2.35 -14.23
N GLY A 146 -15.04 3.57 -13.71
CA GLY A 146 -13.93 4.39 -13.23
C GLY A 146 -14.03 4.73 -11.75
N VAL A 147 -12.94 5.33 -11.24
CA VAL A 147 -12.83 5.76 -9.85
C VAL A 147 -12.90 7.28 -9.76
N GLU A 148 -13.92 7.78 -9.06
CA GLU A 148 -14.07 9.19 -8.75
C GLU A 148 -13.13 9.63 -7.63
N GLU A 149 -12.90 10.94 -7.53
CA GLU A 149 -12.05 11.50 -6.49
C GLU A 149 -12.75 11.47 -5.12
N PHE A 150 -12.05 10.94 -4.12
CA PHE A 150 -12.54 10.93 -2.74
C PHE A 150 -12.32 12.31 -2.07
N PRO A 151 -13.38 12.98 -1.60
CA PRO A 151 -13.25 14.28 -0.93
C PRO A 151 -12.59 14.13 0.45
N ASP A 152 -11.86 15.16 0.89
CA ASP A 152 -11.30 15.29 2.24
C ASP A 152 -10.54 14.03 2.74
N ALA A 153 -9.78 13.41 1.84
CA ALA A 153 -9.11 12.14 2.10
C ALA A 153 -8.12 12.20 3.27
N HIS A 154 -8.33 11.35 4.28
CA HIS A 154 -7.52 11.27 5.49
C HIS A 154 -7.40 9.81 5.97
N THR A 155 -6.25 9.46 6.56
CA THR A 155 -6.00 8.19 7.25
C THR A 155 -4.59 8.21 7.85
N VAL A 156 -4.36 7.46 8.92
CA VAL A 156 -3.02 7.14 9.45
C VAL A 156 -2.16 6.32 8.45
N ALA A 157 -2.79 5.58 7.54
CA ALA A 157 -2.13 4.73 6.55
C ALA A 157 -1.79 5.53 5.27
N SER A 158 -0.75 6.37 5.37
CA SER A 158 -0.38 7.33 4.31
C SER A 158 -0.17 6.73 2.91
N GLY A 159 0.25 5.46 2.80
CA GLY A 159 0.50 4.74 1.55
C GLY A 159 -0.78 4.32 0.80
N ILE A 160 -1.93 4.28 1.50
CA ILE A 160 -3.25 4.06 0.90
C ILE A 160 -4.13 5.32 0.88
N ARG A 161 -3.62 6.47 1.33
CA ARG A 161 -4.27 7.79 1.22
C ARG A 161 -4.19 8.35 -0.21
N VAL A 162 -4.85 7.67 -1.15
CA VAL A 162 -4.85 8.01 -2.58
C VAL A 162 -6.29 8.30 -3.03
N PRO A 163 -6.72 9.57 -3.07
CA PRO A 163 -8.12 9.93 -3.33
C PRO A 163 -8.58 9.63 -4.76
N LYS A 164 -7.65 9.56 -5.73
CA LYS A 164 -7.94 9.22 -7.12
C LYS A 164 -6.80 8.40 -7.72
N PRO A 165 -6.85 7.06 -7.67
CA PRO A 165 -5.82 6.23 -8.27
C PRO A 165 -5.84 6.36 -9.80
N TYR A 166 -4.65 6.57 -10.40
CA TYR A 166 -4.51 6.68 -11.86
C TYR A 166 -5.01 5.42 -12.59
N ALA A 167 -4.88 4.25 -11.95
CA ALA A 167 -5.29 2.97 -12.52
C ALA A 167 -6.61 2.42 -11.95
N GLY A 168 -7.56 3.32 -11.65
CA GLY A 168 -8.86 2.94 -11.11
C GLY A 168 -9.56 1.86 -11.93
N GLU A 169 -9.61 2.02 -13.25
CA GLU A 169 -10.23 1.06 -14.18
C GLU A 169 -9.55 -0.32 -14.12
N GLN A 170 -8.22 -0.36 -14.13
CA GLN A 170 -7.45 -1.60 -14.06
C GLN A 170 -7.64 -2.31 -12.72
N ILE A 171 -7.68 -1.56 -11.61
CA ILE A 171 -7.95 -2.13 -10.29
C ILE A 171 -9.34 -2.77 -10.29
N LEU A 172 -10.38 -2.05 -10.72
CA LEU A 172 -11.75 -2.56 -10.77
C LEU A 172 -11.89 -3.78 -11.68
N ARG A 173 -11.18 -3.80 -12.81
CA ARG A 173 -11.12 -4.95 -13.71
C ARG A 173 -10.54 -6.17 -13.02
N VAL A 174 -9.39 -6.05 -12.35
CA VAL A 174 -8.77 -7.17 -11.61
C VAL A 174 -9.72 -7.71 -10.54
N LEU A 175 -10.36 -6.84 -9.76
CA LEU A 175 -11.31 -7.26 -8.74
C LEU A 175 -12.48 -8.06 -9.34
N ARG A 176 -13.01 -7.65 -10.49
CA ARG A 176 -14.09 -8.36 -11.18
C ARG A 176 -13.64 -9.69 -11.79
N GLU A 177 -12.56 -9.67 -12.54
CA GLU A 177 -12.03 -10.87 -13.23
C GLU A 177 -11.59 -11.96 -12.25
N SER A 178 -11.06 -11.57 -11.09
CA SER A 178 -10.63 -12.52 -10.05
C SER A 178 -11.79 -13.03 -9.18
N GLY A 179 -13.03 -12.58 -9.38
CA GLY A 179 -14.12 -12.85 -8.44
C GLY A 179 -13.84 -12.29 -7.03
N GLY A 180 -13.03 -11.24 -6.97
CA GLY A 180 -12.55 -10.56 -5.78
C GLY A 180 -13.53 -9.54 -5.19
N THR A 181 -13.04 -8.72 -4.27
CA THR A 181 -13.86 -7.68 -3.62
C THR A 181 -13.02 -6.49 -3.13
N ALA A 182 -13.70 -5.41 -2.73
CA ALA A 182 -13.07 -4.25 -2.11
C ALA A 182 -13.70 -3.99 -0.74
N VAL A 183 -12.88 -3.76 0.28
CA VAL A 183 -13.33 -3.48 1.65
C VAL A 183 -12.63 -2.25 2.19
N SER A 184 -13.37 -1.43 2.96
CA SER A 184 -12.79 -0.35 3.75
C SER A 184 -12.66 -0.77 5.21
N VAL A 185 -11.69 -0.20 5.93
CA VAL A 185 -11.47 -0.39 7.38
C VAL A 185 -11.14 0.95 8.05
N SER A 186 -11.52 1.11 9.31
CA SER A 186 -11.26 2.33 10.09
C SER A 186 -9.78 2.42 10.53
N ASP A 187 -9.32 3.64 10.80
CA ASP A 187 -7.98 3.86 11.36
C ASP A 187 -7.79 3.19 12.74
N SER A 188 -8.85 3.09 13.54
CA SER A 188 -8.83 2.33 14.81
C SER A 188 -8.57 0.85 14.60
N GLU A 189 -9.30 0.21 13.66
CA GLU A 189 -9.09 -1.21 13.33
C GLU A 189 -7.68 -1.43 12.77
N ILE A 190 -7.18 -0.50 11.95
CA ILE A 190 -5.79 -0.55 11.43
C ILE A 190 -4.79 -0.55 12.59
N LEU A 191 -4.90 0.39 13.54
CA LEU A 191 -3.97 0.50 14.67
C LEU A 191 -4.09 -0.65 15.67
N GLU A 192 -5.27 -1.23 15.84
CA GLU A 192 -5.46 -2.48 16.58
C GLU A 192 -4.72 -3.64 15.91
N CYS A 193 -4.89 -3.79 14.59
CA CYS A 193 -4.20 -4.84 13.84
C CYS A 193 -2.67 -4.68 13.81
N VAL A 194 -2.14 -3.45 13.90
CA VAL A 194 -0.69 -3.25 14.10
C VAL A 194 -0.23 -3.91 15.39
N ARG A 195 -0.99 -3.77 16.49
CA ARG A 195 -0.66 -4.40 17.78
C ARG A 195 -0.79 -5.92 17.71
N GLU A 196 -1.77 -6.43 16.98
CA GLU A 196 -1.94 -7.87 16.81
C GLU A 196 -0.78 -8.50 16.03
N PHE A 197 -0.33 -7.87 14.94
CA PHE A 197 0.89 -8.30 14.26
C PHE A 197 2.13 -8.22 15.18
N ALA A 198 2.19 -7.23 16.06
CA ALA A 198 3.29 -7.12 17.02
C ALA A 198 3.32 -8.28 18.04
N CYS A 199 2.16 -8.87 18.39
CA CYS A 199 2.11 -10.08 19.22
C CYS A 199 2.77 -11.29 18.54
N GLU A 200 2.79 -11.31 17.20
CA GLU A 200 3.51 -12.30 16.38
C GLU A 200 4.97 -11.91 16.11
N GLY A 201 5.49 -10.85 16.75
CA GLY A 201 6.84 -10.34 16.55
C GLY A 201 7.04 -9.56 15.25
N LEU A 202 5.95 -9.17 14.57
CA LEU A 202 6.00 -8.47 13.29
C LEU A 202 5.66 -6.98 13.45
N PHE A 203 6.62 -6.11 13.12
CA PHE A 203 6.38 -4.67 13.08
C PHE A 203 6.03 -4.19 11.67
N VAL A 204 4.77 -4.40 11.30
CA VAL A 204 4.21 -4.07 9.98
C VAL A 204 3.87 -2.58 9.84
N CYS A 205 3.74 -2.10 8.61
CA CYS A 205 3.17 -0.77 8.38
C CYS A 205 1.63 -0.78 8.56
N PRO A 206 1.00 0.39 8.80
CA PRO A 206 -0.46 0.49 8.90
C PRO A 206 -1.22 -0.06 7.67
N GLU A 207 -0.65 0.06 6.47
CA GLU A 207 -1.22 -0.53 5.25
C GLU A 207 -1.21 -2.06 5.32
N GLY A 208 -0.13 -2.65 5.81
CA GLY A 208 -0.06 -4.10 6.05
C GLY A 208 -1.10 -4.53 7.10
N ALA A 209 -1.21 -3.78 8.20
CA ALA A 209 -2.21 -4.03 9.23
C ALA A 209 -3.66 -3.92 8.72
N ALA A 210 -3.93 -3.00 7.79
CA ALA A 210 -5.24 -2.86 7.16
C ALA A 210 -5.69 -4.18 6.50
N THR A 211 -4.77 -4.97 5.94
CA THR A 211 -5.12 -6.26 5.32
C THR A 211 -5.67 -7.27 6.32
N LEU A 212 -5.17 -7.28 7.56
CA LEU A 212 -5.69 -8.13 8.62
C LEU A 212 -7.10 -7.68 9.05
N ALA A 213 -7.30 -6.37 9.21
CA ALA A 213 -8.64 -5.82 9.49
C ALA A 213 -9.63 -6.17 8.37
N GLY A 214 -9.20 -6.08 7.10
CA GLY A 214 -9.99 -6.49 5.94
C GLY A 214 -10.32 -7.97 5.96
N LEU A 215 -9.33 -8.84 6.25
CA LEU A 215 -9.53 -10.28 6.36
C LEU A 215 -10.56 -10.63 7.45
N LYS A 216 -10.51 -9.99 8.62
CA LYS A 216 -11.49 -10.22 9.69
C LYS A 216 -12.92 -9.98 9.21
N ARG A 217 -13.18 -8.84 8.54
CA ARG A 217 -14.49 -8.54 7.94
C ARG A 217 -14.91 -9.58 6.89
N LEU A 218 -13.97 -10.11 6.12
CA LEU A 218 -14.26 -11.12 5.10
C LEU A 218 -14.53 -12.51 5.70
N LEU A 219 -13.87 -12.87 6.81
CA LEU A 219 -14.19 -14.07 7.57
C LEU A 219 -15.56 -13.96 8.25
N ASP A 220 -15.87 -12.80 8.85
CA ASP A 220 -17.14 -12.57 9.53
C ASP A 220 -18.33 -12.58 8.56
N SER A 221 -18.13 -12.10 7.32
CA SER A 221 -19.15 -12.14 6.27
C SER A 221 -19.26 -13.50 5.56
N GLY A 222 -18.36 -14.44 5.85
CA GLY A 222 -18.29 -15.75 5.18
C GLY A 222 -17.83 -15.66 3.72
N TRP A 223 -17.19 -14.56 3.32
CA TRP A 223 -16.62 -14.43 1.97
C TRP A 223 -15.28 -15.19 1.85
N VAL A 224 -14.50 -15.23 2.94
CA VAL A 224 -13.36 -16.15 3.12
C VAL A 224 -13.78 -17.30 4.03
N ASP A 225 -13.51 -18.54 3.60
CA ASP A 225 -13.67 -19.73 4.41
C ASP A 225 -12.43 -20.02 5.27
N ARG A 226 -12.62 -20.61 6.45
CA ARG A 226 -11.51 -20.92 7.39
C ARG A 226 -10.48 -21.93 6.87
N GLY A 227 -10.82 -22.66 5.81
CA GLY A 227 -9.93 -23.63 5.17
C GLY A 227 -9.06 -23.05 4.05
N GLU A 228 -9.30 -21.80 3.67
CA GLU A 228 -8.59 -21.18 2.55
C GLU A 228 -7.20 -20.67 2.95
N VAL A 229 -6.28 -20.76 1.99
CA VAL A 229 -4.95 -20.17 2.09
C VAL A 229 -5.06 -18.71 1.69
N VAL A 230 -4.91 -17.83 2.69
CA VAL A 230 -4.96 -16.38 2.50
C VAL A 230 -3.58 -15.77 2.64
N LEU A 231 -3.21 -14.90 1.71
CA LEU A 231 -1.97 -14.13 1.77
C LEU A 231 -2.26 -12.65 2.03
N LEU A 232 -1.70 -12.13 3.13
CA LEU A 232 -1.78 -10.73 3.54
C LEU A 232 -0.52 -9.97 3.12
N TYR A 233 -0.65 -8.91 2.32
CA TYR A 233 0.50 -8.13 1.88
C TYR A 233 0.86 -7.00 2.85
N ASN A 234 1.99 -7.16 3.55
CA ASN A 234 2.66 -6.05 4.21
C ASN A 234 3.56 -5.30 3.23
N THR A 235 3.22 -4.04 2.91
CA THR A 235 3.88 -3.27 1.84
C THR A 235 5.01 -2.35 2.32
N GLY A 236 5.29 -2.35 3.63
CA GLY A 236 6.32 -1.53 4.23
C GLY A 236 6.66 -1.95 5.65
N THR A 237 7.68 -1.32 6.23
CA THR A 237 8.04 -1.53 7.64
C THR A 237 7.31 -0.51 8.52
N GLY A 238 6.91 -0.92 9.73
CA GLY A 238 6.34 -0.03 10.74
C GLY A 238 7.26 1.14 11.12
N LEU A 239 8.58 1.00 10.92
CA LEU A 239 9.58 2.05 11.15
C LEU A 239 9.36 3.30 10.29
N LYS A 240 8.56 3.23 9.23
CA LYS A 240 8.21 4.41 8.40
C LYS A 240 7.10 5.27 9.01
N TYR A 241 6.44 4.78 10.06
CA TYR A 241 5.19 5.32 10.61
C TYR A 241 5.31 5.75 12.07
N LEU A 242 6.51 6.12 12.52
CA LEU A 242 6.74 6.55 13.90
C LEU A 242 5.83 7.72 14.30
N ASP A 243 5.63 8.69 13.41
CA ASP A 243 4.73 9.83 13.64
C ASP A 243 3.27 9.38 13.86
N ALA A 244 2.81 8.35 13.14
CA ALA A 244 1.44 7.86 13.22
C ALA A 244 1.19 6.97 14.44
N LEU A 245 2.24 6.32 14.95
CA LEU A 245 2.20 5.48 16.14
C LEU A 245 2.38 6.29 17.43
N GLY A 246 2.98 7.47 17.31
CA GLY A 246 3.27 8.36 18.42
C GLY A 246 4.45 7.89 19.27
N GLU A 247 4.96 8.80 20.10
CA GLU A 247 5.96 8.46 21.11
C GLU A 247 5.27 7.78 22.30
N PRO A 248 5.71 6.57 22.72
CA PRO A 248 5.12 5.93 23.87
C PRO A 248 5.49 6.65 25.16
N THR A 249 4.54 6.79 26.08
CA THR A 249 4.85 7.21 27.44
C THR A 249 5.55 6.05 28.15
N LEU A 250 6.85 6.16 28.33
CA LEU A 250 7.67 5.15 29.00
C LEU A 250 8.04 5.63 30.42
N PRO A 251 8.00 4.73 31.43
CA PRO A 251 8.43 5.09 32.77
C PRO A 251 9.93 5.43 32.78
N THR A 252 10.28 6.55 33.41
CA THR A 252 11.68 6.92 33.64
C THR A 252 12.12 6.42 35.02
N ILE A 253 13.26 5.71 35.07
CA ILE A 253 13.80 5.16 36.30
C ILE A 253 15.03 5.99 36.73
N PRO A 254 15.08 6.49 37.98
CA PRO A 254 16.27 7.17 38.51
C PRO A 254 17.51 6.27 38.50
N LYS A 255 18.70 6.87 38.33
CA LYS A 255 19.99 6.13 38.31
C LYS A 255 20.22 5.28 39.57
N ASN A 256 19.68 5.70 40.71
CA ASN A 256 19.80 5.05 42.02
C ASN A 256 18.51 4.33 42.45
N ALA A 257 17.70 3.87 41.49
CA ALA A 257 16.48 3.15 41.81
C ALA A 257 16.78 1.75 42.36
N ASP A 258 16.27 1.46 43.55
CA ASP A 258 16.32 0.13 44.17
C ASP A 258 15.07 -0.71 43.85
N SER A 259 14.13 -0.16 43.07
CA SER A 259 12.89 -0.83 42.63
C SER A 259 12.35 -0.26 41.31
N LEU A 260 11.53 -1.03 40.59
CA LEU A 260 10.80 -0.56 39.41
C LEU A 260 9.57 0.29 39.81
N PRO A 261 9.15 1.26 38.99
CA PRO A 261 7.85 1.91 39.12
C PRO A 261 6.73 0.86 39.04
N ALA A 262 5.66 1.04 39.82
CA ALA A 262 4.47 0.21 39.67
C ALA A 262 3.94 0.32 38.23
N ALA A 263 3.56 -0.82 37.65
CA ALA A 263 3.02 -0.93 36.29
C ALA A 263 1.65 -0.27 36.16
#